data_AF-A0A8D8MP19-F1
#
_entry.id   AF-A0A8D8MP19-F1
#
_cell.length_a   1.000
_cell.length_b   1.000
_cell.length_c   1.000
_cell.angle_alpha   90.00
_cell.angle_beta   90.00
_cell.angle_gamma   90.00
#
_symmetry.space_group_name_H-M   'P 1'
#
loop_
_entity.id
_entity.type
_entity.pdbx_description
1 polymer ?
#
loop_
_entity_poly.entity_id
_entity_poly.type
_entity_poly.pdbx_seq_one_letter_code
_entity_poly.pdbx_strand_id
1 'polypeptide(L)'
;MAQVEIKLPLELDKVEINCMICLEEMSFPVFCRQCKQGTCFDCLVLWFGQSAKQECPKCRLQTSIGTVALERKTQYSCPREGHLVRYFCQQCDECLCRECYTAGEGPHGRHAKQALDDLRREIFDGIGRIRAVIGGGGGDGDDLSRLLSTACSFTPGGCQKALSTIAGLLPCGNPREMVRQRREVLAEIEKVAPVKTVPKLTQGKNPAYILPNEKFFEYRCQVKSPSATFQSYTAEDLHGNRWELTVYPQGFSDGHGRSVSVYLTLAAGLPGRYEYRYVMYEGS
;
A
#
# COMPACT_ATOMS: atom_id res chain seq x y z
N MET A 1 20.03 13.91 -7.40
CA MET A 1 20.28 12.93 -6.32
C MET A 1 19.61 11.63 -6.69
N ALA A 2 20.25 10.47 -6.51
CA ALA A 2 19.68 9.19 -6.89
C ALA A 2 18.41 8.90 -6.06
N GLN A 3 17.31 8.57 -6.72
CA GLN A 3 16.05 8.24 -6.06
C GLN A 3 16.20 6.88 -5.37
N VAL A 4 16.02 6.84 -4.06
CA VAL A 4 16.10 5.59 -3.30
C VAL A 4 14.89 4.72 -3.66
N GLU A 5 15.15 3.56 -4.25
CA GLU A 5 14.14 2.56 -4.59
C GLU A 5 13.85 1.71 -3.34
N ILE A 6 12.61 1.78 -2.84
CA ILE A 6 12.11 0.92 -1.76
C ILE A 6 11.20 -0.12 -2.39
N LYS A 7 11.52 -1.40 -2.20
CA LYS A 7 10.76 -2.52 -2.77
C LYS A 7 9.77 -3.04 -1.74
N LEU A 8 8.48 -2.89 -2.02
CA LEU A 8 7.41 -3.47 -1.23
C LEU A 8 6.94 -4.80 -1.84
N PRO A 9 6.40 -5.72 -1.03
CA PRO A 9 5.79 -6.95 -1.55
C PRO A 9 4.60 -6.67 -2.48
N LEU A 10 4.17 -7.71 -3.19
CA LEU A 10 2.93 -7.66 -3.97
C LEU A 10 1.73 -7.36 -3.06
N GLU A 11 0.73 -6.70 -3.64
CA GLU A 11 -0.57 -6.50 -3.01
C GLU A 11 -1.40 -7.78 -3.20
N LEU A 12 -1.61 -8.52 -2.12
CA LEU A 12 -2.11 -9.91 -2.19
C LEU A 12 -3.64 -10.00 -2.29
N ASP A 13 -4.35 -8.92 -2.00
CA ASP A 13 -5.78 -8.79 -2.23
C ASP A 13 -6.13 -8.71 -3.73
N LYS A 14 -5.15 -8.37 -4.58
CA LYS A 14 -5.32 -8.24 -6.05
C LYS A 14 -4.82 -9.45 -6.85
N VAL A 15 -4.28 -10.48 -6.19
CA VAL A 15 -3.79 -11.68 -6.87
C VAL A 15 -4.77 -12.83 -6.74
N GLU A 16 -4.81 -13.68 -7.76
CA GLU A 16 -5.53 -14.94 -7.72
C GLU A 16 -4.93 -15.86 -6.66
N ILE A 17 -5.78 -16.50 -5.86
CA ILE A 17 -5.37 -17.46 -4.80
C ILE A 17 -5.13 -18.87 -5.34
N ASN A 18 -5.69 -19.16 -6.51
CA ASN A 18 -5.60 -20.47 -7.14
C ASN A 18 -4.39 -20.53 -8.07
N CYS A 19 -3.74 -21.69 -8.08
CA CYS A 19 -2.63 -21.99 -8.95
C CYS A 19 -3.08 -21.96 -10.41
N MET A 20 -2.36 -21.25 -11.28
CA MET A 20 -2.72 -21.20 -12.69
C MET A 20 -2.54 -22.52 -13.46
N ILE A 21 -1.89 -23.52 -12.86
CA ILE A 21 -1.64 -24.83 -13.49
C ILE A 21 -2.65 -25.87 -12.97
N CYS A 22 -2.73 -26.09 -11.66
CA CYS A 22 -3.60 -27.10 -11.07
C CYS A 22 -4.99 -26.58 -10.68
N LEU A 23 -5.22 -25.26 -10.73
CA LEU A 23 -6.50 -24.60 -10.41
C LEU A 23 -6.97 -24.69 -8.95
N GLU A 24 -6.22 -25.41 -8.10
CA GLU A 24 -6.42 -25.47 -6.65
C GLU A 24 -5.76 -24.30 -5.90
N GLU A 25 -6.11 -24.12 -4.63
CA GLU A 25 -5.47 -23.11 -3.75
C GLU A 25 -3.95 -23.34 -3.71
N MET A 26 -3.17 -22.26 -3.82
CA MET A 26 -1.72 -22.38 -3.95
C MET A 26 -1.04 -22.87 -2.67
N SER A 27 -0.35 -24.01 -2.78
CA SER A 27 0.65 -24.46 -1.82
C SER A 27 2.04 -23.97 -2.23
N PHE A 28 2.73 -23.31 -1.31
CA PHE A 28 4.00 -22.64 -1.54
C PHE A 28 3.98 -21.71 -2.77
N PRO A 29 3.16 -20.64 -2.76
CA PRO A 29 2.93 -19.80 -3.92
C PRO A 29 4.20 -19.11 -4.44
N VAL A 30 4.40 -19.18 -5.75
CA VAL A 30 5.44 -18.45 -6.49
C VAL A 30 4.77 -17.56 -7.53
N PHE A 31 5.06 -16.26 -7.48
CA PHE A 31 4.50 -15.27 -8.39
C PHE A 31 5.49 -14.86 -9.49
N CYS A 32 4.98 -14.75 -10.72
CA CYS A 32 5.75 -14.20 -11.83
C CYS A 32 6.11 -12.73 -11.59
N ARG A 33 7.37 -12.34 -11.87
CA ARG A 33 7.83 -10.95 -11.68
C ARG A 33 7.12 -9.96 -12.61
N GLN A 34 6.67 -10.42 -13.78
CA GLN A 34 6.05 -9.58 -14.80
C GLN A 34 4.53 -9.60 -14.71
N CYS A 35 3.90 -10.74 -14.99
CA CYS A 35 2.43 -10.82 -15.03
C CYS A 35 1.75 -11.00 -13.67
N LYS A 36 2.53 -11.20 -12.59
CA LYS A 36 2.03 -11.41 -11.22
C LYS A 36 1.11 -12.63 -11.04
N GLN A 37 1.00 -13.50 -12.04
CA GLN A 37 0.26 -14.76 -11.90
C GLN A 37 1.01 -15.71 -10.96
N GLY A 38 0.24 -16.38 -10.09
CA GLY A 38 0.74 -17.34 -9.10
C GLY A 38 0.62 -18.80 -9.54
N THR A 39 1.59 -19.60 -9.12
CA THR A 39 1.62 -21.08 -9.23
C THR A 39 2.03 -21.69 -7.90
N CYS A 40 1.60 -22.92 -7.60
CA CYS A 40 2.29 -23.75 -6.61
C CYS A 40 3.74 -23.96 -7.02
N PHE A 41 4.65 -24.01 -6.05
CA PHE A 41 6.07 -24.28 -6.30
C PHE A 41 6.27 -25.59 -7.08
N ASP A 42 5.63 -26.68 -6.63
CA ASP A 42 5.80 -28.00 -7.27
C ASP A 42 5.22 -28.03 -8.69
N CYS A 43 4.08 -27.37 -8.93
CA CYS A 43 3.53 -27.23 -10.29
C CYS A 43 4.49 -26.47 -11.21
N LEU A 44 5.15 -25.42 -10.71
CA LEU A 44 6.12 -24.66 -11.49
C LEU A 44 7.40 -25.47 -11.78
N VAL A 45 7.86 -26.27 -10.83
CA VAL A 45 9.01 -27.18 -11.02
C VAL A 45 8.69 -28.23 -12.09
N LEU A 46 7.51 -28.85 -12.02
CA LEU A 46 7.04 -29.80 -13.03
C LEU A 46 6.94 -29.14 -14.42
N TRP A 47 6.41 -27.92 -14.48
CA TRP A 47 6.35 -27.14 -15.71
C TRP A 47 7.74 -26.92 -16.32
N PHE A 48 8.73 -26.48 -15.53
CA PHE A 48 10.10 -26.30 -16.02
C PHE A 48 10.76 -27.60 -16.48
N GLY A 49 10.41 -28.74 -15.88
CA GLY A 49 10.91 -30.04 -16.31
C GLY A 49 10.33 -30.51 -17.66
N GLN A 50 9.09 -30.10 -17.97
CA GLN A 50 8.40 -30.47 -19.21
C GLN A 50 8.66 -29.48 -20.35
N SER A 51 8.84 -28.20 -20.04
CA SER A 51 9.15 -27.17 -21.03
C SER A 51 10.64 -27.18 -21.35
N ALA A 52 11.02 -27.36 -22.62
CA ALA A 52 12.41 -27.17 -23.06
C ALA A 52 12.97 -25.76 -22.79
N LYS A 53 12.10 -24.81 -22.44
CA LYS A 53 12.42 -23.41 -22.11
C LYS A 53 11.90 -23.09 -20.71
N GLN A 54 12.78 -22.76 -19.77
CA GLN A 54 12.38 -22.35 -18.42
C GLN A 54 11.72 -20.96 -18.48
N GLU A 55 10.39 -20.92 -18.48
CA GLU A 55 9.59 -19.71 -18.70
C GLU A 55 8.28 -19.71 -17.93
N CYS A 56 7.72 -18.53 -17.66
CA CYS A 56 6.43 -18.38 -17.00
C CYS A 56 5.31 -19.05 -17.83
N PRO A 57 4.42 -19.88 -17.23
CA PRO A 57 3.35 -20.53 -17.98
C PRO A 57 2.33 -19.55 -18.58
N LYS A 58 2.20 -18.34 -18.02
CA LYS A 58 1.25 -17.32 -18.49
C LYS A 58 1.85 -16.40 -19.55
N CYS A 59 2.95 -15.73 -19.21
CA CYS A 59 3.50 -14.63 -20.02
C CYS A 59 4.82 -14.98 -20.72
N ARG A 60 5.29 -16.24 -20.60
CA ARG A 60 6.51 -16.75 -21.25
C ARG A 60 7.79 -15.97 -20.89
N LEU A 61 7.76 -15.19 -19.81
CA LEU A 61 8.96 -14.55 -19.28
C LEU A 61 9.98 -15.62 -18.91
N GLN A 62 11.19 -15.50 -19.45
CA GLN A 62 12.29 -16.41 -19.15
C GLN A 62 12.64 -16.34 -17.65
N THR A 63 12.62 -17.48 -16.98
CA THR A 63 12.87 -17.61 -15.54
C THR A 63 13.48 -18.98 -15.28
N SER A 64 14.49 -19.09 -14.42
CA SER A 64 15.16 -20.38 -14.19
C SER A 64 14.84 -20.98 -12.83
N ILE A 65 14.91 -22.30 -12.70
CA ILE A 65 14.69 -22.98 -11.41
C ILE A 65 15.71 -22.53 -10.35
N GLY A 66 16.95 -22.22 -10.76
CA GLY A 66 17.96 -21.63 -9.87
C GLY A 66 17.58 -20.23 -9.36
N THR A 67 16.86 -19.44 -10.17
CA THR A 67 16.27 -18.18 -9.70
C THR A 67 15.00 -18.37 -8.87
N VAL A 68 14.38 -19.56 -8.90
CA VAL A 68 13.29 -20.02 -8.02
C VAL A 68 13.83 -20.88 -6.87
N ALA A 69 15.00 -20.49 -6.35
CA ALA A 69 15.59 -21.09 -5.15
C ALA A 69 14.61 -21.13 -3.96
N LEU A 70 15.00 -21.84 -2.89
CA LEU A 70 14.24 -22.00 -1.64
C LEU A 70 13.66 -20.68 -1.08
N GLU A 71 14.35 -19.56 -1.31
CA GLU A 71 13.89 -18.22 -0.93
C GLU A 71 12.55 -17.85 -1.58
N ARG A 72 12.34 -18.18 -2.86
CA ARG A 72 11.08 -17.91 -3.56
C ARG A 72 9.95 -18.82 -3.11
N LYS A 73 10.26 -20.08 -2.77
CA LYS A 73 9.28 -21.03 -2.22
C LYS A 73 8.68 -20.52 -0.91
N THR A 74 9.44 -19.75 -0.14
CA THR A 74 9.02 -19.30 1.21
C THR A 74 8.57 -17.84 1.26
N GLN A 75 8.82 -17.06 0.20
CA GLN A 75 8.57 -15.62 0.15
C GLN A 75 7.12 -15.24 0.47
N TYR A 76 6.14 -15.92 -0.14
CA TYR A 76 4.71 -15.64 0.05
C TYR A 76 3.97 -16.76 0.79
N SER A 77 4.72 -17.66 1.42
CA SER A 77 4.20 -18.88 2.02
C SER A 77 4.16 -18.74 3.53
N CYS A 78 3.06 -19.14 4.16
CA CYS A 78 2.93 -19.22 5.60
C CYS A 78 3.98 -20.21 6.13
N PRO A 79 4.72 -19.87 7.21
CA PRO A 79 5.75 -20.74 7.76
C PRO A 79 5.21 -22.07 8.31
N ARG A 80 3.90 -22.13 8.62
CA ARG A 80 3.27 -23.31 9.22
C ARG A 80 2.71 -24.26 8.17
N GLU A 81 1.77 -23.79 7.35
CA GLU A 81 1.02 -24.62 6.40
C GLU A 81 1.51 -24.48 4.95
N GLY A 82 2.37 -23.50 4.64
CA GLY A 82 2.85 -23.25 3.27
C GLY A 82 1.86 -22.54 2.33
N HIS A 83 0.61 -22.32 2.76
CA HIS A 83 -0.39 -21.55 2.02
C HIS A 83 -0.07 -20.05 1.93
N LEU A 84 -0.73 -19.34 1.02
CA LEU A 84 -0.53 -17.91 0.79
C LEU A 84 -0.69 -17.08 2.07
N VAL A 85 0.31 -16.26 2.39
CA VAL A 85 0.22 -15.28 3.49
C VAL A 85 -0.77 -14.19 3.14
N ARG A 86 -1.64 -13.82 4.07
CA ARG A 86 -2.58 -12.68 3.93
C ARG A 86 -2.65 -11.81 5.17
N TYR A 87 -2.20 -12.33 6.29
CA TYR A 87 -2.27 -11.68 7.59
C TYR A 87 -0.92 -11.75 8.29
N PHE A 88 -0.79 -11.03 9.39
CA PHE A 88 0.29 -11.23 10.34
C PHE A 88 -0.21 -11.07 11.77
N CYS A 89 0.51 -11.71 12.70
CA CYS A 89 0.31 -11.58 14.12
C CYS A 89 1.04 -10.33 14.64
N GLN A 90 0.33 -9.41 15.29
CA GLN A 90 0.93 -8.18 15.82
C GLN A 90 1.86 -8.44 17.02
N GLN A 91 1.65 -9.53 17.76
CA GLN A 91 2.47 -9.87 18.92
C GLN A 91 3.72 -10.67 18.54
N CYS A 92 3.60 -11.57 17.56
CA CYS A 92 4.66 -12.50 17.18
C CYS A 92 5.52 -12.02 16.01
N ASP A 93 5.06 -11.02 15.25
CA ASP A 93 5.71 -10.57 14.02
C ASP A 93 5.87 -11.71 12.98
N GLU A 94 4.86 -12.59 12.92
CA GLU A 94 4.81 -13.73 12.01
C GLU A 94 3.67 -13.60 11.00
N CYS A 95 3.96 -13.95 9.74
CA CYS A 95 2.97 -13.99 8.66
C CYS A 95 2.09 -15.23 8.75
N LEU A 96 0.80 -15.08 8.47
CA LEU A 96 -0.22 -16.11 8.59
C LEU A 96 -0.99 -16.28 7.28
N CYS A 97 -1.32 -17.53 6.94
CA CYS A 97 -2.36 -17.83 5.95
C CYS A 97 -3.77 -17.68 6.58
N ARG A 98 -4.81 -17.89 5.77
CA ARG A 98 -6.21 -17.84 6.22
C ARG A 98 -6.54 -18.85 7.34
N GLU A 99 -6.00 -20.05 7.25
CA GLU A 99 -6.25 -21.11 8.25
C GLU A 99 -5.59 -20.76 9.59
N CYS A 100 -4.33 -20.34 9.57
CA CYS A 100 -3.63 -19.87 10.77
C CYS A 100 -4.28 -18.62 11.39
N TYR A 101 -4.89 -17.76 10.56
CA TYR A 101 -5.64 -16.61 11.04
C TYR A 101 -6.91 -17.04 11.79
N THR A 102 -7.65 -18.03 11.28
CA THR A 102 -8.93 -18.47 11.86
C THR A 102 -8.78 -19.49 12.98
N ALA A 103 -7.62 -20.13 13.13
CA ALA A 103 -7.33 -21.07 14.20
C ALA A 103 -7.39 -20.39 15.59
N GLY A 104 -8.48 -20.61 16.32
CA GLY A 104 -8.72 -20.07 17.67
C GLY A 104 -7.93 -20.78 18.77
N GLU A 105 -7.61 -22.06 18.58
CA GLU A 105 -6.86 -22.87 19.55
C GLU A 105 -5.36 -22.98 19.23
N GLY A 106 -4.89 -22.25 18.22
CA GLY A 106 -3.48 -22.22 17.81
C GLY A 106 -2.61 -21.23 18.61
N PRO A 107 -1.28 -21.21 18.36
CA PRO A 107 -0.34 -20.30 19.04
C PRO A 107 -0.66 -18.81 18.84
N HIS A 108 -1.45 -18.47 17.82
CA HIS A 108 -1.90 -17.10 17.54
C HIS A 108 -3.37 -16.85 17.88
N GLY A 109 -4.08 -17.81 18.48
CA GLY A 109 -5.54 -17.75 18.68
C GLY A 109 -6.02 -16.50 19.41
N ARG A 110 -5.29 -16.10 20.46
CA ARG A 110 -5.59 -14.93 21.30
C ARG A 110 -4.81 -13.67 20.94
N HIS A 111 -4.04 -13.71 19.86
CA HIS A 111 -3.23 -12.57 19.43
C HIS A 111 -4.01 -11.67 18.46
N ALA A 112 -3.68 -10.39 18.48
CA ALA A 112 -4.19 -9.43 17.53
C ALA A 112 -3.56 -9.72 16.15
N LYS A 113 -4.41 -9.76 15.13
CA LYS A 113 -4.01 -10.08 13.75
C LYS A 113 -4.44 -8.94 12.85
N GLN A 114 -3.63 -8.64 11.86
CA GLN A 114 -3.89 -7.58 10.88
C GLN A 114 -3.63 -8.09 9.47
N ALA A 115 -4.35 -7.54 8.49
CA ALA A 115 -4.12 -7.84 7.09
C ALA A 115 -2.74 -7.31 6.65
N LEU A 116 -2.03 -8.11 5.85
CA LEU A 116 -0.71 -7.75 5.35
C LEU A 116 -0.78 -6.53 4.43
N ASP A 117 -1.81 -6.45 3.59
CA ASP A 117 -1.98 -5.34 2.65
C ASP A 117 -2.32 -4.01 3.34
N ASP A 118 -2.90 -4.05 4.55
CA ASP A 118 -3.08 -2.84 5.36
C ASP A 118 -1.73 -2.28 5.82
N LEU A 119 -0.84 -3.15 6.31
CA LEU A 119 0.52 -2.73 6.68
C LEU A 119 1.31 -2.24 5.47
N ARG A 120 1.21 -2.97 4.34
CA ARG A 120 1.85 -2.58 3.08
C ARG A 120 1.41 -1.18 2.66
N ARG A 121 0.11 -0.90 2.71
CA ARG A 121 -0.48 0.41 2.36
C ARG A 121 -0.04 1.50 3.32
N GLU A 122 -0.04 1.23 4.63
CA GLU A 122 0.43 2.17 5.65
C GLU A 122 1.89 2.60 5.42
N ILE A 123 2.78 1.63 5.14
CA ILE A 123 4.19 1.89 4.80
C ILE A 123 4.29 2.66 3.48
N PHE A 124 3.54 2.26 2.45
CA PHE A 124 3.56 2.92 1.14
C PHE A 124 3.13 4.39 1.24
N ASP A 125 2.02 4.67 1.92
CA ASP A 125 1.51 6.03 2.14
C ASP A 125 2.49 6.86 2.96
N GLY A 126 3.12 6.25 3.97
CA GLY A 126 4.20 6.86 4.75
C GLY A 126 5.38 7.30 3.90
N ILE A 127 5.89 6.41 3.04
CA ILE A 127 6.95 6.73 2.08
C ILE A 127 6.51 7.84 1.12
N GLY A 128 5.25 7.80 0.65
CA GLY A 128 4.66 8.84 -0.20
C GLY A 128 4.71 10.22 0.44
N ARG A 129 4.32 10.33 1.72
CA ARG A 129 4.41 11.58 2.50
C ARG A 129 5.85 12.09 2.60
N ILE A 130 6.81 11.22 2.89
CA ILE A 130 8.23 11.60 3.00
C ILE A 130 8.75 12.13 1.65
N ARG A 131 8.40 11.48 0.55
CA ARG A 131 8.81 11.90 -0.80
C ARG A 131 8.20 13.24 -1.20
N ALA A 132 6.96 13.52 -0.80
CA ALA A 132 6.31 14.81 -1.06
C ALA A 132 7.06 15.98 -0.42
N VAL A 133 7.66 15.78 0.76
CA VAL A 133 8.49 16.81 1.43
C VAL A 133 9.79 17.10 0.67
N ILE A 134 10.42 16.08 0.07
CA ILE A 134 11.67 16.23 -0.69
C ILE A 134 11.42 16.84 -2.08
N GLY A 135 10.26 16.57 -2.69
CA GLY A 135 9.90 17.02 -4.03
C GLY A 135 9.40 18.47 -4.14
N GLY A 136 9.36 19.24 -3.05
CA GLY A 136 8.85 20.62 -3.00
C GLY A 136 9.77 21.68 -3.61
N GLY A 137 10.28 21.46 -4.83
CA GLY A 137 11.10 22.42 -5.56
C GLY A 137 10.46 22.79 -6.90
N GLY A 138 9.73 23.92 -6.93
CA GLY A 138 9.38 24.63 -8.18
C GLY A 138 7.88 24.77 -8.44
N GLY A 139 7.20 25.65 -7.69
CA GLY A 139 5.82 26.05 -7.98
C GLY A 139 5.27 26.96 -6.91
N ASP A 140 5.21 28.25 -7.24
CA ASP A 140 4.67 29.39 -6.48
C ASP A 140 3.60 29.02 -5.43
N GLY A 141 3.92 29.18 -4.14
CA GLY A 141 3.06 28.72 -3.04
C GLY A 141 3.72 28.82 -1.67
N ASP A 142 4.10 30.04 -1.28
CA ASP A 142 4.79 30.38 -0.02
C ASP A 142 4.05 30.02 1.28
N ASP A 143 2.83 29.46 1.24
CA ASP A 143 2.04 29.20 2.44
C ASP A 143 2.14 27.77 2.99
N LEU A 144 2.33 26.73 2.15
CA LEU A 144 2.45 25.35 2.63
C LEU A 144 3.84 25.07 3.24
N SER A 145 4.87 25.68 2.65
CA SER A 145 6.24 25.64 3.18
C SER A 145 6.33 26.36 4.54
N ARG A 146 5.62 27.49 4.72
CA ARG A 146 5.55 28.20 6.02
C ARG A 146 4.77 27.43 7.09
N LEU A 147 3.65 26.78 6.74
CA LEU A 147 2.87 25.97 7.68
C LEU A 147 3.61 24.69 8.12
N LEU A 148 4.42 24.08 7.25
CA LEU A 148 5.25 22.93 7.61
C LEU A 148 6.53 23.35 8.37
N SER A 149 7.10 24.53 8.08
CA SER A 149 8.30 25.03 8.74
C SER A 149 8.10 25.44 10.20
N THR A 150 6.86 25.75 10.59
CA THR A 150 6.58 26.28 11.95
C THR A 150 6.29 25.18 12.98
N ALA A 151 6.06 23.92 12.55
CA ALA A 151 5.67 22.82 13.44
C ALA A 151 6.60 21.59 13.39
N CYS A 152 7.56 21.54 12.47
CA CYS A 152 8.27 20.31 12.16
C CYS A 152 9.77 20.53 11.96
N SER A 153 10.59 19.82 12.72
CA SER A 153 12.07 19.80 12.60
C SER A 153 12.58 19.06 11.35
N PHE A 154 11.85 19.09 10.24
CA PHE A 154 12.13 18.24 9.06
C PHE A 154 12.93 19.00 8.01
N THR A 155 14.16 18.54 7.77
CA THR A 155 14.98 18.99 6.65
C THR A 155 14.85 18.00 5.49
N PRO A 156 14.96 18.44 4.23
CA PRO A 156 15.04 17.53 3.07
C PRO A 156 16.12 16.44 3.24
N GLY A 157 17.24 16.77 3.92
CA GLY A 157 18.28 15.81 4.28
C GLY A 157 17.81 14.75 5.30
N GLY A 158 16.99 15.13 6.28
CA GLY A 158 16.36 14.20 7.22
C GLY A 158 15.40 13.22 6.53
N CYS A 159 14.55 13.72 5.63
CA CYS A 159 13.65 12.88 4.83
C CYS A 159 14.42 11.91 3.92
N GLN A 160 15.49 12.38 3.28
CA GLN A 160 16.34 11.52 2.44
C GLN A 160 17.01 10.41 3.26
N LYS A 161 17.53 10.75 4.46
CA LYS A 161 18.12 9.78 5.38
C LYS A 161 17.09 8.73 5.83
N ALA A 162 15.87 9.15 6.16
CA ALA A 162 14.79 8.23 6.51
C ALA A 162 14.47 7.25 5.37
N LEU A 163 14.39 7.73 4.12
CA LEU A 163 14.19 6.86 2.95
C LEU A 163 15.31 5.84 2.79
N SER A 164 16.57 6.25 2.98
CA SER A 164 17.73 5.35 2.94
C SER A 164 17.67 4.30 4.05
N THR A 165 17.29 4.68 5.27
CA THR A 165 17.11 3.74 6.39
C THR A 165 16.00 2.73 6.07
N ILE A 166 14.84 3.20 5.61
CA ILE A 166 13.71 2.32 5.25
C ILE A 166 14.10 1.35 4.12
N ALA A 167 14.85 1.81 3.12
CA ALA A 167 15.36 0.94 2.06
C ALA A 167 16.31 -0.14 2.58
N GLY A 168 17.13 0.19 3.59
CA GLY A 168 18.01 -0.78 4.28
C GLY A 168 17.23 -1.82 5.09
N LEU A 169 16.10 -1.42 5.69
CA LEU A 169 15.19 -2.33 6.41
C LEU A 169 14.38 -3.23 5.45
N LEU A 170 14.09 -2.75 4.24
CA LEU A 170 13.25 -3.45 3.26
C LEU A 170 13.98 -3.73 1.93
N PRO A 171 15.06 -4.53 1.92
CA PRO A 171 15.91 -4.70 0.74
C PRO A 171 15.26 -5.49 -0.41
N CYS A 172 14.33 -6.40 -0.08
CA CYS A 172 13.89 -7.44 -1.03
C CYS A 172 12.37 -7.47 -1.33
N GLY A 173 11.56 -6.62 -0.71
CA GLY A 173 10.10 -6.67 -0.87
C GLY A 173 9.48 -8.00 -0.44
N ASN A 174 9.96 -8.57 0.66
CA ASN A 174 9.45 -9.81 1.24
C ASN A 174 8.41 -9.50 2.33
N PRO A 175 7.20 -10.09 2.30
CA PRO A 175 6.20 -9.98 3.38
C PRO A 175 6.76 -10.23 4.78
N ARG A 176 7.57 -11.27 4.96
CA ARG A 176 8.11 -11.67 6.27
C ARG A 176 9.03 -10.60 6.84
N GLU A 177 9.89 -10.04 6.00
CA GLU A 177 10.80 -8.97 6.42
C GLU A 177 10.04 -7.69 6.72
N MET A 178 9.06 -7.35 5.87
CA MET A 178 8.18 -6.19 6.09
C MET A 178 7.44 -6.28 7.42
N VAL A 179 6.97 -7.47 7.81
CA VAL A 179 6.31 -7.68 9.10
C VAL A 179 7.29 -7.61 10.27
N ARG A 180 8.47 -8.22 10.14
CA ARG A 180 9.51 -8.19 11.19
C ARG A 180 10.01 -6.79 11.49
N GLN A 181 10.31 -6.02 10.45
CA GLN A 181 10.86 -4.66 10.56
C GLN A 181 9.77 -3.60 10.72
N ARG A 182 8.50 -3.98 10.86
CA ARG A 182 7.38 -3.03 10.74
C ARG A 182 7.45 -1.92 11.78
N ARG A 183 7.92 -2.21 13.00
CA ARG A 183 7.97 -1.23 14.09
C ARG A 183 9.05 -0.20 13.82
N GLU A 184 10.23 -0.64 13.39
CA GLU A 184 11.33 0.22 12.99
C GLU A 184 10.95 1.09 11.78
N VAL A 185 10.34 0.49 10.75
CA VAL A 185 9.90 1.22 9.55
C VAL A 185 8.86 2.28 9.89
N LEU A 186 7.83 1.93 10.67
CA LEU A 186 6.79 2.88 11.07
C LEU A 186 7.35 3.98 11.97
N ALA A 187 8.28 3.66 12.88
CA ALA A 187 8.95 4.66 13.70
C ALA A 187 9.80 5.62 12.86
N GLU A 188 10.52 5.14 11.84
CA GLU A 188 11.23 6.01 10.90
C GLU A 188 10.28 6.91 10.11
N ILE A 189 9.11 6.40 9.71
CA ILE A 189 8.09 7.22 9.04
C ILE A 189 7.55 8.31 9.98
N GLU A 190 7.19 7.95 11.22
CA GLU A 190 6.64 8.89 12.20
C GLU A 190 7.65 9.99 12.57
N LYS A 191 8.95 9.69 12.59
CA LYS A 191 10.01 10.68 12.85
C LYS A 191 10.05 11.84 11.87
N VAL A 192 9.59 11.66 10.63
CA VAL A 192 9.70 12.67 9.56
C VAL A 192 8.37 13.06 8.91
N ALA A 193 7.33 12.26 9.13
CA ALA A 193 6.00 12.45 8.57
C ALA A 193 4.93 11.97 9.57
N PRO A 194 4.81 12.61 10.75
CA PRO A 194 3.83 12.23 11.76
C PRO A 194 2.45 12.29 11.14
N VAL A 195 1.71 11.19 11.28
CA VAL A 195 0.30 11.16 10.90
C VAL A 195 -0.40 12.19 11.78
N LYS A 196 -1.03 13.22 11.19
CA LYS A 196 -2.06 13.98 11.91
C LYS A 196 -3.15 12.97 12.25
N THR A 197 -3.12 12.42 13.46
CA THR A 197 -4.01 11.35 13.88
C THR A 197 -5.45 11.83 13.83
N VAL A 198 -6.19 11.43 12.80
CA VAL A 198 -7.64 11.34 12.91
C VAL A 198 -7.89 10.10 13.79
N PRO A 199 -8.67 10.19 14.88
CA PRO A 199 -8.93 9.06 15.75
C PRO A 199 -9.44 7.86 14.95
N LYS A 200 -8.76 6.70 15.03
CA LYS A 200 -9.21 5.46 14.42
C LYS A 200 -10.57 5.09 15.05
N LEU A 201 -11.57 4.85 14.20
CA LEU A 201 -12.86 4.30 14.61
C LEU A 201 -12.62 2.95 15.29
N THR A 202 -12.86 2.85 16.59
CA THR A 202 -12.75 1.58 17.31
C THR A 202 -13.76 0.60 16.72
N GLN A 203 -13.28 -0.50 16.14
CA GLN A 203 -14.10 -1.67 15.78
C GLN A 203 -14.82 -2.15 17.05
N GLY A 204 -16.11 -1.83 17.18
CA GLY A 204 -16.87 -2.22 18.37
C GLY A 204 -18.31 -1.73 18.40
N LYS A 205 -18.62 -0.66 17.67
CA LYS A 205 -20.00 -0.25 17.39
C LYS A 205 -20.03 0.26 15.96
N ASN A 206 -20.89 -0.29 15.10
CA ASN A 206 -21.23 0.40 13.86
C ASN A 206 -21.64 1.83 14.28
N PRO A 207 -20.90 2.89 13.92
CA PRO A 207 -21.43 4.23 14.11
C PRO A 207 -22.73 4.24 13.31
N ALA A 208 -23.82 4.67 13.97
CA ALA A 208 -25.08 4.91 13.29
C ALA A 208 -24.77 5.72 12.02
N TYR A 209 -25.31 5.29 10.88
CA TYR A 209 -25.20 6.03 9.62
C TYR A 209 -25.40 7.52 9.93
N ILE A 210 -24.38 8.34 9.66
CA ILE A 210 -24.52 9.79 9.77
C ILE A 210 -25.35 10.20 8.55
N LEU A 211 -26.66 10.06 8.71
CA LEU A 211 -27.79 10.53 7.90
C LEU A 211 -28.45 9.57 6.87
N PRO A 212 -29.78 9.69 6.74
CA PRO A 212 -30.52 9.30 5.55
C PRO A 212 -30.30 10.30 4.40
N ASN A 213 -29.62 9.84 3.36
CA ASN A 213 -29.85 10.02 1.91
C ASN A 213 -30.30 11.34 1.23
N GLU A 214 -30.53 12.48 1.90
CA GLU A 214 -31.29 13.55 1.22
C GLU A 214 -30.52 14.76 0.66
N LYS A 215 -29.27 15.03 1.06
CA LYS A 215 -28.46 16.09 0.40
C LYS A 215 -26.97 15.75 0.39
N PHE A 216 -26.42 15.48 -0.80
CA PHE A 216 -24.97 15.42 -1.01
C PHE A 216 -24.38 16.84 -0.91
N PHE A 217 -23.30 16.99 -0.16
CA PHE A 217 -22.46 18.18 -0.23
C PHE A 217 -21.69 18.16 -1.56
N GLU A 218 -21.93 19.13 -2.43
CA GLU A 218 -21.24 19.26 -3.71
C GLU A 218 -20.16 20.34 -3.62
N TYR A 219 -18.92 19.97 -3.95
CA TYR A 219 -17.82 20.90 -4.11
C TYR A 219 -17.24 20.78 -5.51
N ARG A 220 -17.17 21.90 -6.23
CA ARG A 220 -16.61 21.96 -7.58
C ARG A 220 -15.25 22.64 -7.55
N CYS A 221 -14.26 21.96 -8.09
CA CYS A 221 -12.92 22.49 -8.29
C CYS A 221 -12.52 22.40 -9.75
N GLN A 222 -11.77 23.39 -10.22
CA GLN A 222 -11.22 23.40 -11.57
C GLN A 222 -9.72 23.12 -11.51
N VAL A 223 -9.29 22.15 -12.31
CA VAL A 223 -7.87 21.85 -12.56
C VAL A 223 -7.29 23.04 -13.33
N LYS A 224 -6.51 23.88 -12.65
CA LYS A 224 -5.96 25.14 -13.20
C LYS A 224 -4.82 24.90 -14.17
N SER A 225 -4.02 23.86 -13.92
CA SER A 225 -2.90 23.49 -14.77
C SER A 225 -2.85 21.97 -15.00
N PRO A 226 -3.04 21.49 -16.25
CA PRO A 226 -2.90 20.07 -16.56
C PRO A 226 -1.44 19.60 -16.51
N SER A 227 -0.47 20.52 -16.51
CA SER A 227 0.95 20.20 -16.35
C SER A 227 1.41 20.20 -14.89
N ALA A 228 0.58 20.64 -13.94
CA ALA A 228 0.92 20.64 -12.52
C ALA A 228 1.14 19.21 -12.01
N THR A 229 2.12 19.05 -11.11
CA THR A 229 2.39 17.77 -10.44
C THR A 229 1.17 17.30 -9.65
N PHE A 230 0.54 18.20 -8.90
CA PHE A 230 -0.76 17.98 -8.25
C PHE A 230 -1.43 19.31 -7.92
N GLN A 231 -2.72 19.25 -7.60
CA GLN A 231 -3.52 20.37 -7.08
C GLN A 231 -4.35 19.86 -5.91
N SER A 232 -4.40 20.63 -4.82
CA SER A 232 -5.23 20.31 -3.64
C SER A 232 -6.34 21.33 -3.49
N TYR A 233 -7.52 20.84 -3.11
CA TYR A 233 -8.68 21.65 -2.82
C TYR A 233 -9.26 21.25 -1.47
N THR A 234 -9.57 22.23 -0.63
CA THR A 234 -10.16 21.99 0.68
C THR A 234 -11.59 22.49 0.72
N ALA A 235 -12.47 21.73 1.35
CA ALA A 235 -13.88 22.07 1.50
C ALA A 235 -14.40 21.61 2.86
N GLU A 236 -15.32 22.35 3.45
CA GLU A 236 -16.01 21.95 4.68
C GLU A 236 -17.43 21.51 4.35
N ASP A 237 -17.83 20.34 4.83
CA ASP A 237 -19.18 19.83 4.63
C ASP A 237 -20.18 20.45 5.64
N LEU A 238 -21.46 20.07 5.50
CA LEU A 238 -22.54 20.56 6.35
C LEU A 238 -22.40 20.21 7.84
N HIS A 239 -21.46 19.32 8.19
CA HIS A 239 -21.20 18.88 9.56
C HIS A 239 -19.88 19.44 10.11
N GLY A 240 -19.23 20.35 9.37
CA GLY A 240 -17.93 20.90 9.74
C GLY A 240 -16.78 19.92 9.58
N ASN A 241 -16.97 18.81 8.84
CA ASN A 241 -15.84 17.98 8.44
C ASN A 241 -15.09 18.71 7.31
N ARG A 242 -13.78 18.81 7.46
CA ARG A 242 -12.89 19.35 6.45
C ARG A 242 -12.33 18.23 5.59
N TRP A 243 -12.63 18.32 4.30
CA TRP A 243 -12.21 17.40 3.26
C TRP A 243 -11.12 18.04 2.41
N GLU A 244 -10.15 17.21 2.01
CA GLU A 244 -9.10 17.59 1.08
C GLU A 244 -9.16 16.68 -0.15
N LEU A 245 -9.31 17.28 -1.32
CA LEU A 245 -9.28 16.62 -2.61
C LEU A 245 -7.96 16.93 -3.31
N THR A 246 -7.11 15.92 -3.48
CA THR A 246 -5.84 16.04 -4.19
C THR A 246 -5.96 15.41 -5.56
N VAL A 247 -5.68 16.17 -6.61
CA VAL A 247 -5.74 15.76 -8.01
C VAL A 247 -4.34 15.79 -8.60
N TYR A 248 -3.92 14.70 -9.23
CA TYR A 248 -2.69 14.57 -10.01
C TYR A 248 -3.09 14.46 -11.49
N PRO A 249 -3.05 15.57 -12.25
CA PRO A 249 -3.51 15.58 -13.64
C PRO A 249 -2.72 14.63 -14.54
N GLN A 250 -1.42 14.48 -14.28
CA GLN A 250 -0.56 13.52 -14.99
C GLN A 250 -0.51 12.16 -14.28
N GLY A 251 -1.38 11.90 -13.32
CA GLY A 251 -1.38 10.68 -12.54
C GLY A 251 -0.30 10.65 -11.47
N PHE A 252 -0.51 9.78 -10.49
CA PHE A 252 0.42 9.52 -9.40
C PHE A 252 0.83 8.05 -9.41
N SER A 253 2.07 7.76 -8.99
CA SER A 253 2.62 6.41 -8.92
C SER A 253 2.58 5.66 -10.26
N ASP A 254 1.97 4.48 -10.31
CA ASP A 254 1.85 3.59 -11.48
C ASP A 254 0.89 4.13 -12.54
N GLY A 255 0.03 5.06 -12.15
CA GLY A 255 -0.82 5.84 -13.03
C GLY A 255 -0.13 7.03 -13.70
N HIS A 256 1.11 7.36 -13.32
CA HIS A 256 1.82 8.51 -13.86
C HIS A 256 2.02 8.42 -15.39
N GLY A 257 1.63 9.46 -16.11
CA GLY A 257 1.64 9.56 -17.56
C GLY A 257 0.54 8.77 -18.28
N ARG A 258 -0.37 8.10 -17.54
CA ARG A 258 -1.40 7.21 -18.13
C ARG A 258 -2.82 7.50 -17.68
N SER A 259 -2.98 8.09 -16.50
CA SER A 259 -4.28 8.29 -15.85
C SER A 259 -4.26 9.56 -15.03
N VAL A 260 -5.42 10.11 -14.70
CA VAL A 260 -5.56 11.11 -13.64
C VAL A 260 -5.71 10.37 -12.32
N SER A 261 -4.97 10.76 -11.28
CA SER A 261 -5.14 10.18 -9.94
C SER A 261 -5.80 11.19 -9.01
N VAL A 262 -6.79 10.74 -8.25
CA VAL A 262 -7.58 11.58 -7.34
C VAL A 262 -7.59 10.92 -5.96
N TYR A 263 -7.30 11.71 -4.93
CA TYR A 263 -7.31 11.28 -3.53
C TYR A 263 -8.26 12.19 -2.75
N LEU A 264 -9.26 11.59 -2.10
CA LEU A 264 -10.15 12.30 -1.19
C LEU A 264 -9.79 11.92 0.25
N THR A 265 -9.44 12.91 1.06
CA THR A 265 -8.97 12.73 2.43
C THR A 265 -9.86 13.50 3.39
N LEU A 266 -10.26 12.86 4.50
CA LEU A 266 -10.86 13.56 5.63
C LEU A 266 -9.74 14.22 6.44
N ALA A 267 -9.51 15.52 6.22
CA ALA A 267 -8.43 16.27 6.84
C ALA A 267 -8.71 16.64 8.31
N ALA A 268 -9.98 16.84 8.67
CA ALA A 268 -10.46 16.92 10.05
C ALA A 268 -11.96 16.65 10.10
N GLY A 269 -12.46 16.05 11.17
CA GLY A 269 -13.88 15.78 11.32
C GLY A 269 -14.17 14.51 12.09
N LEU A 270 -15.41 14.05 11.99
CA LEU A 270 -15.87 12.84 12.63
C LEU A 270 -15.37 11.60 11.86
N PRO A 271 -14.75 10.61 12.50
CA PRO A 271 -14.46 9.35 11.82
C PRO A 271 -15.79 8.63 11.53
N GLY A 272 -15.95 8.12 10.31
CA GLY A 272 -17.23 7.55 9.86
C GLY A 272 -17.12 6.73 8.57
N ARG A 273 -18.22 6.05 8.21
CA ARG A 273 -18.42 5.55 6.85
C ARG A 273 -19.01 6.68 6.02
N TYR A 274 -18.32 7.07 4.97
CA TYR A 274 -18.72 8.14 4.08
C TYR A 274 -19.03 7.59 2.69
N GLU A 275 -20.10 8.08 2.08
CA GLU A 275 -20.38 7.87 0.67
C GLU A 275 -20.02 9.13 -0.11
N TYR A 276 -19.27 8.96 -1.20
CA TYR A 276 -18.86 10.06 -2.05
C TYR A 276 -19.13 9.72 -3.51
N ARG A 277 -19.38 10.77 -4.30
CA ARG A 277 -19.48 10.70 -5.76
C ARG A 277 -18.59 11.77 -6.34
N TYR A 278 -17.80 11.43 -7.34
CA TYR A 278 -17.06 12.39 -8.14
C TYR A 278 -17.59 12.39 -9.57
N VAL A 279 -17.52 13.55 -10.21
CA VAL A 279 -17.83 13.72 -11.63
C VAL A 279 -16.70 14.55 -12.23
N MET A 280 -16.10 14.06 -13.31
CA MET A 280 -15.11 14.81 -14.07
C MET A 280 -15.80 15.42 -15.28
N TYR A 281 -15.62 16.72 -15.48
CA TYR A 281 -16.12 17.43 -16.65
C TYR A 281 -14.91 17.75 -17.54
N GLU A 282 -15.01 17.43 -18.83
CA GLU A 282 -14.06 17.97 -19.81
C GLU A 282 -14.38 19.46 -20.01
N GLY A 283 -13.35 20.31 -19.94
CA GLY A 283 -13.51 21.72 -20.26
C GLY A 283 -13.76 21.87 -21.76
N SER A 284 -14.93 22.39 -22.11
CA SER A 284 -15.27 22.88 -23.46
C SER A 284 -14.47 24.13 -23.80
#